data_AF-A0A5J4PR33-F1
#
_entry.id   AF-A0A5J4PR33-F1
#
_cell.length_a   1.000
_cell.length_b   1.000
_cell.length_c   1.000
_cell.angle_alpha   90.00
_cell.angle_beta   90.00
_cell.angle_gamma   90.00
#
_symmetry.space_group_name_H-M   'P 1'
#
loop_
_entity.id
_entity.type
_entity.pdbx_description
1 polymer ?
#
loop_
_entity_poly.entity_id
_entity_poly.type
_entity_poly.pdbx_seq_one_letter_code
_entity_poly.pdbx_strand_id
1 'polypeptide(L)'
;MISGLGMPTPFLLIQNNGYEKLSFSAFQKVKKKIEKIAEDKIFTECRTVFDWQMAETVKTIFNIIPREIKWRENRPSLIAIQAKLIQQQQPIQTQNIFGQNQLFNQTNLGAETNAKIVLLGEVRNSFLSANQLISIPDVGDFAVEQIERHGRLGEYLDQL
;
A
#
# COMPACT_ATOMS: atom_id res chain seq x y z
N MET A 1 -7.20 -6.88 -17.58
CA MET A 1 -7.46 -8.13 -16.81
C MET A 1 -6.49 -8.17 -15.64
N ILE A 2 -6.98 -8.25 -14.39
CA ILE A 2 -6.13 -8.37 -13.19
C ILE A 2 -5.45 -9.77 -13.11
N SER A 3 -5.96 -10.75 -13.86
CA SER A 3 -5.46 -12.14 -13.85
C SER A 3 -3.99 -12.30 -14.25
N GLY A 4 -3.44 -11.42 -15.09
CA GLY A 4 -2.05 -11.55 -15.58
C GLY A 4 -0.97 -11.25 -14.53
N LEU A 5 -1.30 -10.52 -13.45
CA LEU A 5 -0.35 -10.11 -12.41
C LEU A 5 -0.42 -10.98 -11.15
N GLY A 6 -1.28 -12.00 -11.14
CA GLY A 6 -1.65 -12.72 -9.93
C GLY A 6 -2.69 -11.95 -9.12
N MET A 7 -3.74 -12.65 -8.69
CA MET A 7 -4.84 -12.06 -7.93
C MET A 7 -4.78 -12.58 -6.47
N PRO A 8 -4.92 -11.70 -5.46
CA PRO A 8 -5.12 -12.14 -4.08
C PRO A 8 -6.47 -12.86 -3.95
N THR A 9 -6.77 -13.50 -2.82
CA THR A 9 -8.04 -14.24 -2.65
C THR A 9 -9.25 -13.36 -2.99
N PRO A 10 -10.01 -13.66 -4.07
CA PRO A 10 -11.13 -12.84 -4.47
C PRO A 10 -12.38 -13.18 -3.66
N PHE A 11 -13.19 -12.15 -3.37
CA PHE A 11 -14.51 -12.29 -2.76
C PHE A 11 -15.54 -11.55 -3.59
N LEU A 12 -16.74 -12.13 -3.66
CA LEU A 12 -17.89 -11.49 -4.28
C LEU A 12 -18.84 -11.02 -3.20
N LEU A 13 -19.14 -9.74 -3.23
CA LEU A 13 -20.06 -9.09 -2.31
C LEU A 13 -21.28 -8.63 -3.08
N ILE A 14 -22.46 -8.93 -2.56
CA ILE A 14 -23.71 -8.32 -3.04
C ILE A 14 -24.12 -7.22 -2.06
N GLN A 15 -24.38 -6.04 -2.60
CA GLN A 15 -24.97 -4.92 -1.86
C GLN A 15 -26.42 -4.77 -2.29
N ASN A 16 -27.35 -4.97 -1.37
CA ASN A 16 -28.77 -4.75 -1.60
C ASN A 16 -29.16 -3.30 -1.25
N ASN A 17 -28.66 -2.33 -2.03
CA ASN A 17 -28.75 -0.90 -1.72
C ASN A 17 -29.96 -0.18 -2.38
N GLY A 18 -31.16 -0.79 -2.47
CA GLY A 18 -32.28 -0.14 -3.16
C GLY A 18 -33.70 -0.56 -2.78
N TYR A 19 -34.45 0.44 -2.26
CA TYR A 19 -35.90 0.74 -2.19
C TYR A 19 -37.02 -0.32 -2.12
N GLU A 20 -36.80 -1.59 -2.42
CA GLU A 20 -37.70 -2.66 -2.03
C GLU A 20 -36.84 -3.84 -1.59
N LYS A 21 -36.87 -4.15 -0.28
CA LYS A 21 -36.22 -5.36 0.23
C LYS A 21 -36.80 -6.54 -0.53
N LEU A 22 -36.03 -7.10 -1.46
CA LEU A 22 -36.33 -8.40 -2.03
C LEU A 22 -36.70 -9.33 -0.88
N SER A 23 -37.79 -10.06 -1.04
CA SER A 23 -38.09 -11.15 -0.11
C SER A 23 -36.88 -12.08 -0.03
N PHE A 24 -36.67 -12.71 1.12
CA PHE A 24 -35.52 -13.60 1.30
C PHE A 24 -35.40 -14.63 0.16
N SER A 25 -36.53 -15.19 -0.30
CA SER A 25 -36.56 -16.14 -1.41
C SER A 25 -36.16 -15.52 -2.76
N ALA A 26 -36.54 -14.28 -3.04
CA ALA A 26 -36.12 -13.56 -4.25
C ALA A 26 -34.63 -13.20 -4.20
N PHE A 27 -34.14 -12.75 -3.05
CA PHE A 27 -32.72 -12.50 -2.82
C PHE A 27 -31.87 -13.76 -3.05
N GLN A 28 -32.26 -14.91 -2.48
CA GLN A 28 -31.55 -16.18 -2.68
C GLN A 28 -31.52 -16.61 -4.15
N LYS A 29 -32.57 -16.34 -4.93
CA LYS A 29 -32.59 -16.61 -6.38
C LYS A 29 -31.62 -15.71 -7.15
N VAL A 30 -31.58 -14.42 -6.82
CA VAL A 30 -30.65 -13.47 -7.44
C VAL A 30 -29.21 -13.84 -7.09
N LYS A 31 -28.94 -14.12 -5.81
CA LYS A 31 -27.65 -14.60 -5.31
C LYS A 31 -27.13 -15.79 -6.11
N LYS A 32 -27.93 -16.86 -6.23
CA LYS A 32 -27.56 -18.06 -6.99
C LYS A 32 -27.26 -17.79 -8.47
N LYS A 33 -27.98 -16.87 -9.10
CA LYS A 33 -27.71 -16.46 -10.49
C LYS A 33 -26.36 -15.76 -10.61
N ILE A 34 -26.02 -14.89 -9.65
CA ILE A 34 -24.75 -14.18 -9.63
C ILE A 34 -23.59 -15.16 -9.37
N GLU A 35 -23.75 -16.10 -8.43
CA GLU A 35 -22.77 -17.17 -8.17
C GLU A 35 -22.46 -17.94 -9.45
N LYS A 36 -23.50 -18.36 -10.19
CA LYS A 36 -23.32 -19.06 -11.46
C LYS A 36 -22.58 -18.22 -12.51
N ILE A 37 -22.96 -16.95 -12.66
CA ILE A 37 -22.29 -16.04 -13.61
C ILE A 37 -20.82 -15.85 -13.24
N ALA A 38 -20.53 -15.71 -11.96
CA ALA A 38 -19.18 -15.50 -11.48
C ALA A 38 -18.30 -16.74 -11.72
N GLU A 39 -18.81 -17.93 -11.41
CA GLU A 39 -18.12 -19.20 -11.66
C GLU A 39 -17.84 -19.38 -13.17
N ASP A 40 -18.83 -19.10 -14.01
CA ASP A 40 -18.74 -19.31 -15.46
C ASP A 40 -17.83 -18.30 -16.19
N LYS A 41 -17.70 -17.05 -15.69
CA LYS A 41 -17.17 -15.94 -16.49
C LYS A 41 -16.09 -15.08 -15.84
N ILE A 42 -15.98 -15.07 -14.51
CA ILE A 42 -15.20 -14.03 -13.81
C ILE A 42 -14.15 -14.65 -12.89
N PHE A 43 -14.58 -15.50 -11.95
CA PHE A 43 -13.72 -16.17 -10.98
C PHE A 43 -14.19 -17.60 -10.78
N THR A 44 -13.59 -18.54 -11.54
CA THR A 44 -13.84 -19.98 -11.37
C THR A 44 -13.59 -20.47 -9.93
N GLU A 45 -12.77 -19.76 -9.18
CA GLU A 45 -12.44 -20.06 -7.78
C GLU A 45 -13.42 -19.44 -6.76
N CYS A 46 -14.24 -18.45 -7.14
CA CYS A 46 -15.13 -17.73 -6.22
C CYS A 46 -16.55 -18.30 -6.26
N ARG A 47 -16.79 -19.36 -5.48
CA ARG A 47 -18.05 -20.12 -5.48
C ARG A 47 -19.18 -19.47 -4.68
N THR A 48 -18.86 -18.56 -3.78
CA THR A 48 -19.82 -18.00 -2.82
C THR A 48 -19.88 -16.49 -2.96
N VAL A 49 -21.09 -15.97 -3.12
CA VAL A 49 -21.36 -14.53 -3.00
C VAL A 49 -21.80 -14.24 -1.58
N PHE A 50 -21.20 -13.26 -0.92
CA PHE A 50 -21.54 -12.87 0.44
C PHE A 50 -22.43 -11.63 0.44
N ASP A 51 -23.39 -11.59 1.37
CA ASP A 51 -24.17 -10.38 1.64
C ASP A 51 -23.34 -9.44 2.49
N TRP A 52 -23.03 -8.25 1.99
CA TRP A 52 -22.23 -7.26 2.70
C TRP A 52 -22.84 -6.82 4.04
N GLN A 53 -24.17 -6.90 4.18
CA GLN A 53 -24.87 -6.47 5.39
C GLN A 53 -24.84 -7.52 6.52
N MET A 54 -24.39 -8.75 6.25
CA MET A 54 -24.31 -9.78 7.28
C MET A 54 -23.00 -9.70 8.06
N ALA A 55 -23.10 -9.62 9.40
CA ALA A 55 -21.93 -9.61 10.29
C ALA A 55 -21.01 -10.83 10.10
N GLU A 56 -21.59 -11.98 9.73
CA GLU A 56 -20.85 -13.20 9.43
C GLU A 56 -19.93 -13.03 8.21
N THR A 57 -20.31 -12.22 7.21
CA THR A 57 -19.48 -11.93 6.03
C THR A 57 -18.14 -11.33 6.41
N VAL A 58 -18.15 -10.35 7.34
CA VAL A 58 -16.93 -9.72 7.84
C VAL A 58 -16.07 -10.77 8.55
N LYS A 59 -16.66 -11.54 9.47
CA LYS A 59 -15.95 -12.61 10.18
C LYS A 59 -15.33 -13.63 9.22
N THR A 60 -16.05 -14.03 8.18
CA THR A 60 -15.55 -14.96 7.16
C THR A 60 -14.36 -14.36 6.41
N ILE A 61 -14.46 -13.12 5.94
CA ILE A 61 -13.36 -12.44 5.22
C ILE A 61 -12.11 -12.34 6.09
N PHE A 62 -12.24 -11.96 7.37
CA PHE A 62 -11.10 -11.81 8.28
C PHE A 62 -10.39 -13.14 8.62
N ASN A 63 -11.09 -14.27 8.56
CA ASN A 63 -10.52 -15.58 8.91
C ASN A 63 -9.94 -16.34 7.70
N ILE A 64 -10.06 -15.80 6.49
CA ILE A 64 -9.55 -16.48 5.30
C ILE A 64 -8.06 -16.24 5.16
N ILE A 65 -7.33 -17.33 4.93
CA ILE A 65 -5.91 -17.29 4.62
C ILE A 65 -5.74 -16.66 3.23
N PRO A 66 -5.04 -15.52 3.11
CA PRO A 66 -4.80 -14.90 1.82
C PRO A 66 -3.97 -15.81 0.90
N ARG A 67 -4.33 -15.84 -0.39
CA ARG A 67 -3.57 -16.52 -1.43
C ARG A 67 -2.23 -15.82 -1.61
N GLU A 68 -1.17 -16.61 -1.60
CA GLU A 68 0.18 -16.13 -1.87
C GLU A 68 0.33 -15.74 -3.35
N ILE A 69 0.91 -14.56 -3.57
CA ILE A 69 1.33 -14.11 -4.90
C ILE A 69 2.85 -14.15 -4.94
N LYS A 70 3.42 -15.18 -5.59
CA LYS A 70 4.87 -15.50 -5.52
C LYS A 70 5.81 -14.31 -5.68
N TRP A 71 5.59 -13.44 -6.67
CA TRP A 71 6.49 -12.30 -6.90
C TRP A 71 6.42 -11.27 -5.78
N ARG A 72 5.26 -11.13 -5.13
CA ARG A 72 5.02 -10.21 -4.02
C ARG A 72 5.56 -10.80 -2.72
N GLU A 73 5.27 -12.07 -2.42
CA GLU A 73 5.73 -12.72 -1.19
C GLU A 73 7.26 -12.80 -1.10
N ASN A 74 7.95 -12.94 -2.24
CA ASN A 74 9.41 -12.99 -2.30
C ASN A 74 10.10 -11.62 -2.19
N ARG A 75 9.35 -10.52 -2.07
CA ARG A 75 9.90 -9.17 -1.99
C ARG A 75 9.37 -8.46 -0.73
N PRO A 76 10.26 -7.82 0.05
CA PRO A 76 9.79 -6.99 1.15
C PRO A 76 8.98 -5.83 0.58
N SER A 77 7.87 -5.50 1.23
CA SER A 77 7.03 -4.38 0.83
C SER A 77 6.57 -3.59 2.05
N LEU A 78 6.33 -2.29 1.85
CA LEU A 78 5.81 -1.40 2.87
C LEU A 78 4.47 -0.86 2.38
N ILE A 79 3.43 -0.98 3.21
CA ILE A 79 2.19 -0.23 3.01
C ILE A 79 2.33 1.06 3.82
N ALA A 80 2.63 2.16 3.13
CA ALA A 80 2.76 3.47 3.77
C ALA A 80 1.39 4.00 4.20
N ILE A 81 1.32 4.47 5.45
CA ILE A 81 0.14 5.09 6.06
C ILE A 81 0.34 6.60 6.15
N GLN A 82 1.59 7.04 6.30
CA GLN A 82 1.96 8.44 6.28
C GLN A 82 3.24 8.63 5.47
N ALA A 83 3.29 9.74 4.73
CA ALA A 83 4.47 10.18 4.00
C ALA A 83 4.75 11.65 4.33
N LYS A 84 6.01 11.98 4.60
CA LYS A 84 6.45 13.35 4.89
C LYS A 84 7.70 13.68 4.09
N LEU A 85 7.66 14.81 3.38
CA LEU A 85 8.84 15.38 2.73
C LEU A 85 9.60 16.26 3.73
N ILE A 86 10.89 16.02 3.89
CA ILE A 86 11.78 16.80 4.74
C ILE A 86 12.85 17.42 3.84
N GLN A 87 12.89 18.74 3.76
CA GLN A 87 13.97 19.46 3.09
C GLN A 87 15.20 19.48 4.02
N GLN A 88 16.34 18.94 3.57
CA GLN A 88 17.61 19.16 4.26
C GLN A 88 18.19 20.49 3.83
N GLN A 89 18.31 21.42 4.77
CA GLN A 89 19.24 22.54 4.63
C GLN A 89 20.66 21.99 4.78
N GLN A 90 21.51 22.13 3.76
CA GLN A 90 22.92 21.91 3.96
C GLN A 90 23.46 22.96 4.95
N PRO A 91 24.26 22.57 5.96
CA PRO A 91 25.00 23.54 6.73
C PRO A 91 25.94 24.27 5.77
N ILE A 92 25.79 25.59 5.67
CA ILE A 92 26.76 26.44 4.96
C ILE A 92 28.08 26.30 5.71
N GLN A 93 29.02 25.52 5.17
CA GLN A 93 30.40 25.56 5.65
C GLN A 93 31.05 26.83 5.11
N THR A 94 30.93 27.94 5.84
CA THR A 94 31.82 29.08 5.62
C THR A 94 33.23 28.67 6.02
N GLN A 95 34.04 28.23 5.05
CA GLN A 95 35.49 28.25 5.22
C GLN A 95 35.92 29.72 5.18
N ASN A 96 36.29 30.26 6.35
CA ASN A 96 36.99 31.55 6.44
C ASN A 96 38.38 31.38 5.82
N ILE A 97 38.50 31.65 4.52
CA ILE A 97 39.79 31.88 3.89
C ILE A 97 40.09 33.35 4.09
N PHE A 98 41.07 33.64 4.94
CA PHE A 98 41.58 35.00 5.17
C PHE A 98 41.98 35.64 3.83
N GLY A 99 41.25 36.69 3.45
CA GLY A 99 41.66 37.64 2.41
C GLY A 99 41.27 37.27 0.99
N GLN A 100 39.99 37.47 0.63
CA GLN A 100 39.53 38.08 -0.63
C GLN A 100 38.00 37.90 -0.74
N ASN A 101 37.26 39.01 -0.79
CA ASN A 101 35.86 39.00 -1.22
C ASN A 101 35.82 38.72 -2.73
N GLN A 102 35.93 37.46 -3.11
CA GLN A 102 35.41 36.98 -4.39
C GLN A 102 34.06 36.32 -4.11
N LEU A 103 32.99 37.07 -4.40
CA LEU A 103 31.64 36.53 -4.55
C LEU A 103 31.69 35.52 -5.71
N PHE A 104 31.87 34.24 -5.38
CA PHE A 104 31.58 33.15 -6.29
C PHE A 104 30.06 33.11 -6.51
N ASN A 105 29.55 33.88 -7.46
CA ASN A 105 28.32 33.49 -8.15
C ASN A 105 28.69 32.34 -9.10
N GLN A 106 28.95 31.16 -8.53
CA GLN A 106 28.64 29.96 -9.29
C GLN A 106 27.12 29.97 -9.44
N THR A 107 26.67 30.09 -10.68
CA THR A 107 25.31 29.77 -11.08
C THR A 107 25.04 28.37 -10.56
N ASN A 108 24.31 28.28 -9.44
CA ASN A 108 23.78 27.03 -8.87
C ASN A 108 22.79 26.46 -9.89
N LEU A 109 23.33 25.82 -10.92
CA LEU A 109 22.58 24.91 -11.78
C LEU A 109 22.17 23.75 -10.88
N GLY A 110 20.93 23.81 -10.41
CA GLY A 110 20.29 22.77 -9.63
C GLY A 110 20.74 22.77 -8.18
N ALA A 111 20.08 23.57 -7.34
CA ALA A 111 19.71 23.05 -6.03
C ALA A 111 18.85 21.80 -6.29
N GLU A 112 19.48 20.66 -6.58
CA GLU A 112 18.89 19.36 -6.33
C GLU A 112 18.58 19.38 -4.84
N THR A 113 17.34 19.75 -4.54
CA THR A 113 16.77 19.72 -3.20
C THR A 113 17.13 18.37 -2.60
N ASN A 114 18.06 18.38 -1.64
CA ASN A 114 18.32 17.26 -0.73
C ASN A 114 17.06 17.05 0.11
N ALA A 115 16.01 16.51 -0.52
CA ALA A 115 14.73 16.29 0.07
C ALA A 115 14.60 14.79 0.35
N LYS A 116 14.27 14.46 1.60
CA LYS A 116 14.03 13.09 2.03
C LYS A 116 12.55 12.87 2.14
N ILE A 117 12.11 11.70 1.71
CA ILE A 117 10.76 11.22 1.98
C ILE A 117 10.86 10.26 3.15
N VAL A 118 10.15 10.56 4.23
CA VAL A 118 9.97 9.65 5.36
C VAL A 118 8.63 8.95 5.17
N LEU A 119 8.67 7.62 5.10
CA LEU A 119 7.49 6.77 4.98
C LEU A 119 7.30 6.00 6.29
N LEU A 120 6.14 6.19 6.91
CA LEU A 120 5.69 5.39 8.05
C LEU A 120 4.65 4.38 7.55
N GLY A 121 4.81 3.11 7.88
CA GLY A 121 3.92 2.08 7.40
C GLY A 121 4.17 0.71 8.00
N GLU A 122 3.41 -0.28 7.51
CA GLU A 122 3.54 -1.67 7.93
C GLU A 122 4.34 -2.47 6.91
N VAL A 123 5.38 -3.17 7.39
CA VAL A 123 6.19 -4.06 6.56
C VAL A 123 5.47 -5.38 6.36
N ARG A 124 5.45 -5.88 5.12
CA ARG A 124 4.83 -7.14 4.71
C ARG A 124 5.85 -8.09 4.09
N ASN A 125 5.54 -9.39 4.20
CA ASN A 125 6.20 -10.55 3.59
C ASN A 125 7.60 -10.87 4.13
N SER A 126 8.54 -9.93 4.07
CA SER A 126 9.93 -10.14 4.48
C SER A 126 10.58 -8.89 5.06
N PHE A 127 11.83 -9.03 5.53
CA PHE A 127 12.58 -7.97 6.20
C PHE A 127 13.04 -6.89 5.20
N LEU A 128 12.70 -5.63 5.46
CA LEU A 128 13.26 -4.49 4.74
C LEU A 128 14.70 -4.20 5.19
N SER A 129 15.61 -4.08 4.20
CA SER A 129 17.02 -3.75 4.40
C SER A 129 17.35 -2.38 3.81
N ALA A 130 18.15 -1.58 4.52
CA ALA A 130 18.60 -0.27 4.04
C ALA A 130 19.62 -0.39 2.88
N ASN A 131 20.24 -1.57 2.71
CA ASN A 131 21.22 -1.82 1.64
C ASN A 131 20.57 -2.13 0.28
N GLN A 132 19.23 -2.11 0.21
CA GLN A 132 18.47 -2.39 -1.01
C GLN A 132 17.80 -1.11 -1.50
N LEU A 133 17.65 -0.98 -2.82
CA LEU A 133 16.80 0.06 -3.40
C LEU A 133 15.33 -0.23 -3.09
N ILE A 134 14.57 0.81 -2.78
CA ILE A 134 13.11 0.75 -2.67
C ILE A 134 12.51 1.32 -3.95
N SER A 135 11.64 0.54 -4.58
CA SER A 135 10.84 0.98 -5.72
C SER A 135 9.53 1.60 -5.24
N ILE A 136 9.26 2.84 -5.65
CA ILE A 136 7.98 3.50 -5.47
C ILE A 136 7.23 3.42 -6.82
N PRO A 137 6.08 2.73 -6.88
CA PRO A 137 5.30 2.60 -8.11
C PRO A 137 5.03 3.96 -8.75
N ASP A 138 5.17 4.04 -10.07
CA ASP A 138 4.98 5.23 -10.90
C ASP A 138 5.92 6.42 -10.62
N VAL A 139 6.90 6.26 -9.72
CA VAL A 139 7.88 7.31 -9.37
C VAL A 139 9.29 6.89 -9.73
N GLY A 140 9.74 5.71 -9.28
CA GLY A 140 11.09 5.20 -9.55
C GLY A 140 11.73 4.49 -8.35
N ASP A 141 13.03 4.23 -8.46
CA ASP A 141 13.80 3.51 -7.47
C ASP A 141 14.69 4.47 -6.65
N PHE A 142 14.71 4.29 -5.32
CA PHE A 142 15.35 5.19 -4.37
C PHE A 142 16.25 4.42 -3.39
N ALA A 143 17.38 5.04 -3.02
CA ALA A 143 18.22 4.54 -1.95
C ALA A 143 17.59 4.83 -0.57
N VAL A 144 17.77 3.90 0.36
CA VAL A 144 17.29 4.05 1.73
C VAL A 144 18.44 4.54 2.60
N GLU A 145 18.25 5.65 3.27
CA GLU A 145 19.27 6.15 4.20
C GLU A 145 19.15 5.52 5.59
N GLN A 146 17.92 5.40 6.10
CA GLN A 146 17.66 4.93 7.45
C GLN A 146 16.34 4.17 7.53
N ILE A 147 16.31 3.13 8.37
CA ILE A 147 15.10 2.39 8.73
C ILE A 147 14.98 2.42 10.25
N GLU A 148 13.88 2.97 10.76
CA GLU A 148 13.52 2.91 12.16
C GLU A 148 12.39 1.89 12.36
N ARG A 149 12.52 1.05 13.38
CA ARG A 149 11.52 0.02 13.70
C ARG A 149 10.80 0.42 14.96
N HIS A 150 9.54 0.80 14.80
CA HIS A 150 8.62 0.98 15.89
C HIS A 150 7.95 -0.36 16.21
N GLY A 151 7.40 -0.49 17.43
CA GLY A 151 6.69 -1.69 17.89
C GLY A 151 5.41 -1.94 17.09
N ARG A 152 4.30 -2.24 17.76
CA ARG A 152 3.04 -2.38 17.03
C ARG A 152 2.62 -1.01 16.51
N LEU A 153 2.23 -0.95 15.24
CA LEU A 153 1.80 0.30 14.57
C LEU A 153 0.74 1.06 15.39
N GLY A 154 -0.22 0.36 16.00
CA GLY A 154 -1.23 0.99 16.87
C GLY A 154 -0.63 1.69 18.08
N GLU A 155 0.35 1.08 18.75
CA GLU A 155 1.02 1.67 19.93
C GLU A 155 1.86 2.90 19.56
N TYR A 156 2.41 2.93 18.34
CA TYR A 156 3.16 4.08 17.85
C TYR A 156 2.26 5.24 17.41
N LEU A 157 1.13 4.94 16.77
CA LEU A 157 0.16 5.97 16.39
C LEU A 157 -0.45 6.69 17.60
N ASP A 158 -0.63 6.00 18.73
CA ASP A 158 -1.12 6.62 19.98
C ASP A 158 -0.10 7.58 20.63
N GLN A 159 1.18 7.56 20.21
CA GLN A 159 2.26 8.41 20.72
C GLN A 159 2.51 9.66 19.88
N LEU A 160 1.91 9.76 18.69
CA LEU A 160 2.01 10.89 17.77
C LEU A 160 0.91 11.92 18.04
#